data_AF-A0A1Y2CS41-F1
#
_entry.id   AF-A0A1Y2CS41-F1
#
_cell.length_a   1.000
_cell.length_b   1.000
_cell.length_c   1.000
_cell.angle_alpha   90.00
_cell.angle_beta   90.00
_cell.angle_gamma   90.00
#
_symmetry.space_group_name_H-M   'P 1'
#
loop_
_entity.id
_entity.type
_entity.pdbx_description
1 polymer ?
#
loop_
_entity_poly.entity_id
_entity_poly.type
_entity_poly.pdbx_seq_one_letter_code
_entity_poly.pdbx_strand_id
1 'polypeptide(L)'
;MKDGLQLFLDTYPSVKAVLVGTRRTDPYSANLKEFDPTNNGWPACIRVHPILDWSYGAIWDYLRDEKVPYCSLYDEGYTSLGGINNTLPNPALKKENGEGYHPAYMLLDGSRERDGRVKK
;
A
#
# COMPACT_ATOMS: atom_id res chain seq x y z
N MET A 1 15.96 -1.13 -1.27
CA MET A 1 15.13 -0.18 -2.05
C MET A 1 15.99 0.96 -2.60
N LYS A 2 16.76 1.67 -1.77
CA LYS A 2 17.67 2.76 -2.20
C LYS A 2 18.60 2.37 -3.36
N ASP A 3 19.36 1.29 -3.23
CA ASP A 3 20.31 0.85 -4.27
C ASP A 3 19.61 0.43 -5.56
N GLY A 4 18.41 -0.17 -5.45
CA GLY A 4 17.59 -0.52 -6.60
C GLY A 4 17.10 0.73 -7.36
N LEU A 5 16.73 1.80 -6.64
CA LEU A 5 16.39 3.08 -7.27
C LEU A 5 17.61 3.71 -7.94
N GLN A 6 18.80 3.61 -7.33
CA GLN A 6 20.04 4.12 -7.92
C GLN A 6 20.31 3.44 -9.26
N LEU A 7 20.32 2.10 -9.26
CA LEU A 7 20.51 1.29 -10.45
C LEU A 7 19.49 1.64 -11.55
N PHE A 8 18.22 1.83 -11.19
CA PHE A 8 17.18 2.21 -12.14
C PHE A 8 17.44 3.58 -12.77
N LEU A 9 17.76 4.60 -11.97
CA LEU A 9 18.02 5.95 -12.50
C LEU A 9 19.32 6.03 -13.32
N ASP A 10 20.33 5.24 -12.97
CA ASP A 10 21.56 5.11 -13.77
C ASP A 10 21.28 4.45 -15.12
N THR A 11 20.37 3.47 -15.13
CA THR A 11 19.93 2.79 -16.36
C THR A 11 19.05 3.69 -17.23
N TYR A 12 18.23 4.54 -16.62
CA TYR A 12 17.27 5.42 -17.30
C TYR A 12 17.47 6.89 -16.91
N PRO A 13 18.55 7.54 -17.34
CA PRO A 13 18.95 8.87 -16.86
C PRO A 13 17.98 10.01 -17.26
N SER A 14 17.10 9.78 -18.22
CA SER A 14 16.04 10.71 -18.62
C SER A 14 14.89 10.78 -17.61
N VAL A 15 14.71 9.77 -16.75
CA VAL A 15 13.66 9.75 -15.73
C VAL A 15 13.99 10.76 -14.64
N LYS A 16 13.07 11.70 -14.39
CA LYS A 16 13.20 12.76 -13.36
C LYS A 16 12.22 12.62 -12.21
N ALA A 17 11.13 11.88 -12.43
CA ALA A 17 10.08 11.68 -11.44
C ALA A 17 9.58 10.24 -11.45
N VAL A 18 9.10 9.78 -10.30
CA VAL A 18 8.50 8.46 -10.12
C VAL A 18 7.14 8.60 -9.45
N LEU A 19 6.14 7.85 -9.92
CA LEU A 19 4.85 7.75 -9.26
C LEU A 19 4.95 6.76 -8.10
N VAL A 20 4.45 7.15 -6.93
CA VAL A 20 4.49 6.34 -5.71
C VAL A 20 3.08 6.26 -5.13
N GLY A 21 2.56 5.04 -4.96
CA GLY A 21 1.22 4.77 -4.45
C GLY A 21 1.07 4.84 -2.93
N THR A 22 1.85 5.69 -2.26
CA THR A 22 1.77 5.88 -0.80
C THR A 22 0.59 6.77 -0.45
N ARG A 23 -0.15 6.42 0.61
CA ARG A 23 -1.23 7.20 1.19
C ARG A 23 -0.80 7.80 2.53
N ARG A 24 -1.48 8.88 2.96
CA ARG A 24 -1.15 9.61 4.20
C ARG A 24 -1.27 8.76 5.46
N THR A 25 -2.13 7.74 5.43
CA THR A 25 -2.35 6.78 6.52
C THR A 25 -1.31 5.67 6.56
N ASP A 26 -0.41 5.57 5.57
CA ASP A 26 0.66 4.59 5.58
C ASP A 26 1.74 4.99 6.62
N PRO A 27 2.50 4.01 7.16
CA PRO A 27 3.57 4.30 8.11
C PRO A 27 4.55 5.36 7.58
N TYR A 28 4.92 6.32 8.45
CA TYR A 28 5.87 7.40 8.17
C TYR A 28 5.46 8.40 7.06
N SER A 29 4.19 8.41 6.65
CA SER A 29 3.74 9.12 5.45
C SER A 29 2.89 10.37 5.73
N ALA A 30 2.59 10.66 7.00
CA ALA A 30 1.66 11.72 7.42
C ALA A 30 2.01 13.12 6.85
N ASN A 31 3.30 13.43 6.77
CA ASN A 31 3.82 14.74 6.34
C ASN A 31 4.32 14.77 4.90
N LEU A 32 4.08 13.72 4.10
CA LEU A 32 4.44 13.73 2.68
C LEU A 32 3.63 14.78 1.92
N LYS A 33 4.22 15.26 0.83
CA LYS A 33 3.62 16.18 -0.14
C LYS A 33 3.33 15.46 -1.45
N GLU A 34 2.43 16.02 -2.25
CA GLU A 34 2.08 15.50 -3.58
C GLU A 34 3.31 15.38 -4.48
N PHE A 35 4.21 16.37 -4.41
CA PHE A 35 5.52 16.36 -5.04
C PHE A 35 6.59 16.47 -3.95
N ASP A 36 7.42 15.44 -3.83
CA ASP A 36 8.39 15.35 -2.74
C ASP A 36 9.74 14.82 -3.26
N PRO A 37 10.77 15.68 -3.37
CA PRO A 37 12.11 15.23 -3.72
C PRO A 37 12.59 14.12 -2.79
N THR A 38 13.39 13.20 -3.32
CA THR A 38 14.15 12.28 -2.47
C THR A 38 15.15 13.06 -1.62
N ASN A 39 15.44 12.55 -0.42
CA ASN A 39 16.34 13.19 0.55
C ASN A 39 17.21 12.14 1.25
N ASN A 40 18.01 12.53 2.26
CA ASN A 40 18.76 11.61 3.13
C ASN A 40 19.65 10.60 2.35
N GLY A 41 20.34 11.12 1.34
CA GLY A 41 21.27 10.37 0.51
C GLY A 41 20.62 9.41 -0.48
N TRP A 42 19.29 9.43 -0.66
CA TRP A 42 18.63 8.71 -1.75
C TRP A 42 19.03 9.30 -3.12
N PRO A 43 19.00 8.49 -4.19
CA PRO A 43 19.21 8.97 -5.56
C PRO A 43 18.24 10.11 -5.90
N ALA A 44 18.71 11.16 -6.58
CA ALA A 44 17.93 12.37 -6.84
C ALA A 44 16.80 12.12 -7.85
N CYS A 45 15.54 12.19 -7.40
CA CYS A 45 14.35 12.23 -8.25
C CYS A 45 13.17 12.87 -7.49
N ILE A 46 12.12 13.24 -8.21
CA ILE A 46 10.86 13.69 -7.60
C ILE A 46 9.95 12.48 -7.37
N ARG A 47 9.47 12.29 -6.14
CA ARG A 47 8.36 11.37 -5.87
C ARG A 47 7.06 12.12 -6.07
N VAL A 48 6.17 11.55 -6.87
CA VAL A 48 4.83 12.08 -7.10
C VAL A 48 3.83 11.12 -6.45
N HIS A 49 2.90 11.62 -5.64
CA HIS A 49 1.94 10.82 -4.87
C HIS A 49 0.50 11.13 -5.29
N PRO A 50 -0.01 10.57 -6.42
CA PRO A 50 -1.33 10.95 -6.97
C PRO A 50 -2.52 10.56 -6.08
N ILE A 51 -2.32 9.57 -5.21
CA ILE A 51 -3.35 9.02 -4.33
C ILE A 51 -3.09 9.33 -2.86
N LEU A 52 -2.27 10.34 -2.56
CA LEU A 52 -1.78 10.59 -1.19
C LEU A 52 -2.91 10.72 -0.16
N ASP A 53 -4.01 11.35 -0.54
CA ASP A 53 -5.16 11.61 0.34
C ASP A 53 -6.31 10.60 0.16
N TRP A 54 -6.08 9.50 -0.57
CA TRP A 54 -7.09 8.45 -0.71
C TRP A 54 -7.22 7.64 0.59
N SER A 55 -8.45 7.37 0.99
CA SER A 55 -8.76 6.50 2.11
C SER A 55 -8.72 5.02 1.70
N TYR A 56 -8.77 4.11 2.68
CA TYR A 56 -8.92 2.67 2.41
C TYR A 56 -10.20 2.35 1.62
N GLY A 57 -11.33 2.96 2.00
CA GLY A 57 -12.60 2.81 1.29
C GLY A 57 -12.51 3.30 -0.15
N ALA A 58 -11.94 4.49 -0.38
CA ALA A 58 -11.80 5.06 -1.72
C ALA A 58 -10.98 4.17 -2.67
N ILE A 59 -9.96 3.47 -2.16
CA ILE A 59 -9.21 2.49 -2.95
C ILE A 59 -10.12 1.35 -3.41
N TRP A 60 -10.93 0.79 -2.50
CA TRP A 60 -11.82 -0.32 -2.84
C TRP A 60 -12.99 0.07 -3.71
N ASP A 61 -13.59 1.24 -3.47
CA ASP A 61 -14.65 1.80 -4.32
C ASP A 61 -14.14 1.88 -5.76
N TYR A 62 -12.99 2.52 -5.98
CA TYR A 62 -12.40 2.63 -7.32
C TYR A 62 -12.05 1.28 -7.94
N LEU A 63 -11.34 0.40 -7.20
CA LEU A 63 -10.93 -0.89 -7.75
C LEU A 63 -12.13 -1.73 -8.18
N ARG A 64 -13.24 -1.68 -7.44
CA ARG A 64 -14.43 -2.49 -7.72
C ARG A 64 -15.34 -1.87 -8.77
N ASP A 65 -15.58 -0.57 -8.71
CA ASP A 65 -16.45 0.13 -9.65
C ASP A 65 -15.85 0.11 -11.06
N GLU A 66 -14.54 0.33 -11.16
CA GLU A 66 -13.79 0.30 -12.43
C GLU A 66 -13.30 -1.10 -12.81
N LYS A 67 -13.63 -2.13 -11.99
CA LYS A 67 -13.25 -3.54 -12.24
C LYS A 67 -11.76 -3.72 -12.51
N VAL A 68 -10.92 -2.98 -11.77
CA VAL A 68 -9.47 -3.07 -11.88
C VAL A 68 -9.02 -4.41 -11.31
N PRO A 69 -8.22 -5.21 -12.05
CA PRO A 69 -7.67 -6.44 -11.51
C PRO A 69 -6.80 -6.17 -10.29
N TYR A 70 -7.04 -6.90 -9.19
CA TYR A 70 -6.26 -6.83 -7.97
C TYR A 70 -5.78 -8.23 -7.54
N CYS A 71 -4.85 -8.28 -6.59
CA CYS A 71 -4.27 -9.54 -6.10
C CYS A 71 -5.31 -10.40 -5.36
N SER A 72 -5.44 -11.69 -5.71
CA SER A 72 -6.45 -12.60 -5.12
C SER A 72 -6.32 -12.78 -3.61
N LEU A 73 -5.14 -12.52 -3.02
CA LEU A 73 -4.97 -12.54 -1.57
C LEU A 73 -5.93 -11.58 -0.84
N TYR A 74 -6.34 -10.50 -1.51
CA TYR A 74 -7.33 -9.58 -0.94
C TYR A 74 -8.71 -10.25 -0.79
N ASP A 75 -9.07 -11.22 -1.64
CA ASP A 75 -10.31 -11.99 -1.49
C ASP A 75 -10.22 -13.00 -0.31
N GLU A 76 -9.00 -13.37 0.08
CA GLU A 76 -8.70 -14.26 1.21
C GLU A 76 -8.59 -13.52 2.55
N GLY A 77 -8.95 -12.23 2.58
CA GLY A 77 -9.01 -11.41 3.79
C GLY A 77 -7.70 -10.73 4.20
N TYR A 78 -6.67 -10.77 3.36
CA TYR A 78 -5.49 -9.93 3.55
C TYR A 78 -5.83 -8.48 3.22
N THR A 79 -5.56 -7.54 4.12
CA THR A 79 -5.86 -6.11 3.90
C THR A 79 -4.62 -5.25 3.66
N SER A 80 -3.43 -5.78 3.98
CA SER A 80 -2.14 -5.15 3.78
C SER A 80 -1.09 -6.22 3.53
N LEU A 81 -0.43 -6.19 2.38
CA LEU A 81 0.59 -7.20 2.01
C LEU A 81 1.99 -6.73 2.42
N GLY A 82 2.72 -7.56 3.16
CA GLY A 82 4.13 -7.33 3.48
C GLY A 82 4.97 -8.55 3.13
N GLY A 83 5.84 -8.97 4.05
CA GLY A 83 6.63 -10.19 3.87
C GLY A 83 5.80 -11.45 4.14
N ILE A 84 6.18 -12.56 3.52
CA ILE A 84 5.50 -13.86 3.64
C ILE A 84 5.43 -14.30 5.12
N ASN A 85 6.48 -14.04 5.90
CA ASN A 85 6.59 -14.49 7.29
C ASN A 85 5.96 -13.52 8.31
N ASN A 86 5.40 -12.38 7.87
CA ASN A 86 4.89 -11.35 8.78
C ASN A 86 3.51 -10.79 8.41
N THR A 87 2.85 -11.42 7.44
CA THR A 87 1.54 -11.01 6.95
C THR A 87 0.54 -12.12 7.19
N LEU A 88 -0.58 -11.80 7.83
CA LEU A 88 -1.71 -12.69 8.09
C LEU A 88 -2.99 -12.03 7.55
N PRO A 89 -4.07 -12.80 7.30
CA PRO A 89 -5.39 -12.23 7.06
C PRO A 89 -5.81 -11.32 8.22
N ASN A 90 -6.63 -10.31 7.91
CA ASN A 90 -7.05 -9.35 8.91
C ASN A 90 -8.01 -9.99 9.93
N PRO A 91 -7.71 -9.96 11.25
CA PRO A 91 -8.59 -10.57 12.25
C PRO A 91 -9.99 -9.93 12.29
N ALA A 92 -10.15 -8.67 11.86
CA ALA A 92 -11.43 -8.00 11.77
C ALA A 92 -12.36 -8.61 10.71
N LEU A 93 -11.82 -9.36 9.75
CA LEU A 93 -12.57 -9.97 8.65
C LEU A 93 -12.86 -11.45 8.88
N LYS A 94 -12.53 -12.01 10.05
CA LYS A 94 -12.78 -13.42 10.34
C LYS A 94 -14.29 -13.70 10.32
N LYS A 95 -14.73 -14.73 9.59
CA LYS A 95 -16.14 -15.10 9.51
C LYS A 95 -16.64 -15.67 10.84
N GLU A 96 -17.92 -15.48 11.13
CA GLU A 96 -18.56 -15.92 12.39
C GLU A 96 -18.49 -17.44 12.59
N ASN A 97 -18.59 -18.21 11.51
CA ASN A 97 -18.45 -19.66 11.54
C ASN A 97 -17.00 -20.13 11.80
N GLY A 98 -16.03 -19.21 11.85
CA GLY A 98 -14.62 -19.49 12.05
C GLY A 98 -13.88 -20.01 10.81
N GLU A 99 -14.57 -20.25 9.70
CA GLU A 99 -14.03 -20.84 8.48
C GLU A 99 -13.64 -19.75 7.47
N GLY A 100 -12.44 -19.21 7.65
CA GLY A 100 -11.83 -18.24 6.73
C GLY A 100 -12.22 -16.79 7.01
N TYR A 101 -12.05 -15.95 5.99
CA TYR A 101 -12.14 -14.49 6.10
C TYR A 101 -13.02 -13.92 5.00
N HIS A 102 -13.66 -12.78 5.29
CA HIS A 102 -14.30 -11.94 4.31
C HIS A 102 -13.23 -11.22 3.45
N PRO A 103 -13.54 -10.89 2.18
CA PRO A 103 -12.65 -10.10 1.33
C PRO A 103 -12.27 -8.75 1.95
N ALA A 104 -11.11 -8.23 1.56
CA ALA A 104 -10.51 -7.02 2.08
C ALA A 104 -11.44 -5.79 1.99
N TYR A 105 -12.18 -5.64 0.89
CA TYR A 105 -13.13 -4.54 0.71
C TYR A 105 -14.27 -4.52 1.74
N MET A 106 -14.46 -5.57 2.54
CA MET A 106 -15.43 -5.60 3.63
C MET A 106 -14.87 -4.99 4.93
N LEU A 107 -13.59 -4.60 5.00
CA LEU A 107 -13.03 -3.90 6.14
C LEU A 107 -13.49 -2.43 6.11
N LEU A 108 -14.40 -2.08 7.03
CA LEU A 108 -14.96 -0.73 7.12
C LEU A 108 -14.01 0.28 7.79
N ASP A 109 -13.26 -0.16 8.80
CA ASP A 109 -12.31 0.68 9.53
C ASP A 109 -10.91 0.57 8.92
N GLY A 110 -10.57 1.54 8.06
CA GLY A 110 -9.26 1.61 7.41
C GLY A 110 -8.08 1.76 8.38
N SER A 111 -8.28 2.20 9.63
CA SER A 111 -7.20 2.27 10.62
C SER A 111 -6.67 0.88 10.99
N ARG A 112 -7.49 -0.16 10.78
CA ARG A 112 -7.20 -1.57 11.05
C ARG A 112 -6.59 -2.29 9.86
N GLU A 113 -6.29 -1.58 8.76
CA GLU A 113 -5.74 -2.15 7.52
C GLU A 113 -4.51 -3.04 7.78
N ARG A 114 -3.73 -2.72 8.82
CA ARG A 114 -2.47 -3.40 9.14
C ARG A 114 -2.55 -4.32 10.37
N ASP A 115 -3.74 -4.67 10.85
CA ASP A 115 -3.92 -5.57 12.01
C ASP A 115 -3.45 -7.00 11.73
N GLY A 116 -3.43 -7.43 10.47
CA GLY A 116 -2.96 -8.74 10.01
C GLY A 116 -1.43 -8.90 10.03
N ARG A 117 -0.77 -8.66 11.17
CA ARG A 117 0.69 -8.74 11.33
C ARG A 117 1.09 -9.62 12.51
N VAL A 118 2.17 -10.38 12.34
CA VAL A 118 2.82 -11.09 13.45
C VAL A 118 3.39 -10.04 14.41
N LYS A 119 3.01 -10.11 15.69
CA LYS A 119 3.58 -9.21 16.72
C LYS A 119 5.07 -9.51 16.88
N LYS A 120 5.89 -8.46 16.86
CA LYS A 120 7.32 -8.55 17.20
C LYS A 120 7.50 -8.64 18.71
#